data_AF-A0AAD4CZK4-F1
#
_entry.id   AF-A0AAD4CZK4-F1
#
_cell.length_a   1.000
_cell.length_b   1.000
_cell.length_c   1.000
_cell.angle_alpha   90.00
_cell.angle_beta   90.00
_cell.angle_gamma   90.00
#
_symmetry.space_group_name_H-M   'P 1'
#
loop_
_entity.id
_entity.type
_entity.pdbx_description
1 polymer ?
#
loop_
_entity_poly.entity_id
_entity_poly.type
_entity_poly.pdbx_seq_one_letter_code
_entity_poly.pdbx_strand_id
1 'polypeptide(L)'
;MDHLPLSPPSEPGSSPSAKPVALDSPVRTTPIHGLLPEVRVPREPLPSYKYHPVTCAPIETEEVLAQVELLRQEFTSPAAALKAQEQAARDVKQKIEDAERKREEVQKAIDKKVKERNMEMKVLSKYQKVKSSDNPA
;
A
#
# COMPACT_ATOMS: atom_id res chain seq x y z
N MET A 1 -21.17 36.66 29.68
CA MET A 1 -22.22 35.67 29.37
C MET A 1 -21.61 34.69 28.39
N ASP A 2 -20.79 33.79 28.93
CA ASP A 2 -20.01 32.82 28.16
C ASP A 2 -20.84 31.56 27.96
N HIS A 3 -21.66 31.55 26.90
CA HIS A 3 -22.38 30.36 26.49
C HIS A 3 -21.50 29.56 25.52
N LEU A 4 -21.03 28.39 25.97
CA LEU A 4 -20.42 27.42 25.06
C LEU A 4 -21.47 26.99 24.01
N PRO A 5 -21.05 26.77 22.75
CA PRO A 5 -21.96 26.29 21.72
C PRO A 5 -22.51 24.92 22.10
N LEU A 6 -23.79 24.70 21.79
CA LEU A 6 -24.47 23.43 22.00
C LEU A 6 -23.78 22.33 21.18
N SER A 7 -23.46 21.22 21.83
CA SER A 7 -22.95 20.02 21.16
C SER A 7 -23.92 19.53 20.07
N PRO A 8 -23.43 18.97 18.96
CA PRO A 8 -24.30 18.38 17.94
C PRO A 8 -25.14 17.24 18.54
N PRO A 9 -26.33 16.96 17.99
CA PRO A 9 -27.19 15.88 18.47
C PRO A 9 -26.48 14.54 18.36
N SER A 10 -26.66 13.67 19.35
CA SER A 10 -26.14 12.30 19.32
C SER A 10 -26.67 11.58 18.09
N GLU A 11 -25.76 11.03 17.28
CA GLU A 11 -26.11 10.15 16.18
C GLU A 11 -26.96 8.99 16.73
N PRO A 12 -28.06 8.58 16.04
CA PRO A 12 -28.79 7.39 16.44
C PRO A 12 -27.81 6.22 16.43
N GLY A 13 -27.57 5.65 17.61
CA GLY A 13 -26.59 4.59 17.80
C GLY A 13 -26.84 3.45 16.81
N SER A 14 -26.00 3.35 15.79
CA SER A 14 -25.87 2.13 15.01
C SER A 14 -25.30 1.09 15.96
N SER A 15 -26.17 0.31 16.59
CA SER A 15 -25.76 -0.84 17.38
C SER A 15 -24.79 -1.70 16.54
N PRO A 16 -23.65 -2.16 17.10
CA PRO A 16 -22.70 -3.00 16.37
C PRO A 16 -23.20 -4.45 16.34
N SER A 17 -24.48 -4.66 15.97
CA SER A 17 -25.12 -5.97 15.83
C SER A 17 -25.45 -6.29 14.37
N ALA A 18 -24.75 -5.66 13.42
CA ALA A 18 -24.83 -6.08 12.03
C ALA A 18 -23.87 -7.26 11.83
N LYS A 19 -24.41 -8.49 11.76
CA LYS A 19 -23.68 -9.64 11.24
C LYS A 19 -23.07 -9.25 9.88
N PRO A 20 -21.84 -9.70 9.54
CA PRO A 20 -21.24 -9.40 8.25
C PRO A 20 -22.21 -9.78 7.13
N VAL A 21 -22.59 -8.81 6.31
CA VAL A 21 -23.47 -9.04 5.17
C VAL A 21 -22.69 -9.90 4.17
N ALA A 22 -23.22 -11.08 3.84
CA ALA A 22 -22.61 -12.00 2.88
C ALA A 22 -22.34 -11.31 1.53
N LEU A 23 -21.28 -11.72 0.83
CA LEU A 23 -20.86 -11.12 -0.45
C LEU A 23 -21.96 -11.19 -1.50
N ASP A 24 -22.75 -12.28 -1.50
CA ASP A 24 -23.83 -12.52 -2.44
C ASP A 24 -25.16 -11.87 -2.04
N SER A 25 -25.19 -11.10 -0.94
CA SER A 25 -26.42 -10.46 -0.47
C SER A 25 -26.86 -9.33 -1.39
N PRO A 26 -28.15 -9.27 -1.78
CA PRO A 26 -28.69 -8.19 -2.62
C PRO A 26 -28.63 -6.80 -1.95
N VAL A 27 -28.45 -6.75 -0.63
CA VAL A 27 -28.21 -5.50 0.11
C VAL A 27 -26.90 -4.84 -0.36
N ARG A 28 -25.88 -5.61 -0.76
CA ARG A 28 -24.61 -5.07 -1.25
C ARG A 28 -24.70 -4.46 -2.65
N THR A 29 -25.74 -4.78 -3.41
CA THR A 29 -25.95 -4.25 -4.77
C THR A 29 -26.90 -3.04 -4.79
N THR A 30 -27.51 -2.70 -3.65
CA THR A 30 -28.43 -1.56 -3.56
C THR A 30 -27.67 -0.31 -3.14
N PRO A 31 -27.73 0.81 -3.89
CA PRO A 31 -27.07 2.04 -3.50
C PRO A 31 -27.56 2.52 -2.13
N ILE A 32 -26.63 2.96 -1.28
CA ILE A 32 -26.97 3.51 0.05
C ILE A 32 -27.76 4.83 -0.05
N HIS A 33 -27.76 5.47 -1.22
CA HIS A 33 -28.51 6.69 -1.49
C HIS A 33 -28.91 6.76 -2.97
N GLY A 34 -30.09 7.30 -3.28
CA GLY A 34 -30.63 7.35 -4.65
C GLY A 34 -29.86 8.24 -5.63
N LEU A 35 -28.97 9.10 -5.13
CA LEU A 35 -28.06 9.91 -5.95
C LEU A 35 -26.74 9.19 -6.28
N LEU A 36 -26.47 8.05 -5.64
CA LEU A 36 -25.27 7.28 -5.94
C LEU A 36 -25.52 6.39 -7.15
N PRO A 37 -24.56 6.30 -8.08
CA PRO A 37 -24.69 5.43 -9.24
C PRO A 37 -24.85 3.97 -8.80
N GLU A 38 -25.77 3.28 -9.45
CA GLU A 38 -25.98 1.85 -9.25
C GLU A 38 -24.80 1.08 -9.84
N VAL A 39 -23.85 0.66 -8.99
CA VAL A 39 -22.74 -0.21 -9.42
C VAL A 39 -23.30 -1.62 -9.61
N ARG A 40 -23.71 -1.91 -10.84
CA ARG A 40 -24.17 -3.25 -11.24
C ARG A 40 -22.96 -4.16 -11.38
N VAL A 41 -22.60 -4.86 -10.30
CA VAL A 41 -21.68 -6.01 -10.40
C VAL A 41 -22.42 -7.13 -11.14
N PRO A 42 -21.96 -7.56 -12.33
CA PRO A 42 -22.62 -8.61 -13.06
C PRO A 42 -22.60 -9.91 -12.24
N ARG A 43 -23.76 -10.58 -12.16
CA ARG A 43 -23.97 -11.78 -11.32
C ARG A 43 -23.31 -13.03 -11.89
N GLU A 44 -22.97 -13.03 -13.17
CA GLU A 44 -22.29 -14.13 -13.85
C GLU A 44 -20.79 -13.87 -13.91
N PRO A 45 -19.94 -14.93 -13.93
CA PRO A 45 -18.50 -14.76 -14.13
C PRO A 45 -18.22 -14.02 -15.43
N LEU A 46 -17.83 -12.75 -15.32
CA LEU A 46 -17.52 -11.97 -16.50
C LEU A 46 -16.23 -12.48 -17.14
N PRO A 47 -16.17 -12.54 -18.48
CA PRO A 47 -14.91 -12.66 -19.17
C PRO A 47 -14.06 -11.42 -18.83
N SER A 48 -12.95 -11.62 -18.12
CA SER A 48 -12.05 -10.56 -17.63
C SER A 48 -11.52 -9.63 -18.71
N TYR A 49 -11.50 -10.10 -19.96
CA TYR A 49 -11.02 -9.35 -21.12
C TYR A 49 -12.05 -8.38 -21.72
N LYS A 50 -13.29 -8.35 -21.22
CA LYS A 50 -14.36 -7.48 -21.75
C LYS A 50 -14.76 -6.34 -20.81
N TYR A 51 -14.26 -6.33 -19.59
CA TYR A 51 -14.73 -5.41 -18.55
C TYR A 51 -13.56 -4.79 -17.79
N HIS A 52 -13.68 -3.51 -17.45
CA HIS A 52 -12.67 -2.79 -16.71
C HIS A 52 -12.58 -3.35 -15.27
N PRO A 53 -11.39 -3.72 -14.77
CA PRO A 53 -11.26 -4.52 -13.55
C PRO A 53 -11.67 -3.78 -12.27
N VAL A 54 -11.73 -2.44 -12.31
CA VAL A 54 -12.09 -1.61 -11.15
C VAL A 54 -13.56 -1.19 -11.19
N THR A 55 -14.10 -0.92 -12.38
CA THR A 55 -15.44 -0.32 -12.53
C THR A 55 -16.48 -1.32 -13.02
N CYS A 56 -16.06 -2.50 -13.46
CA CYS A 56 -16.89 -3.50 -14.13
C CYS A 56 -17.68 -2.95 -15.33
N ALA A 57 -17.29 -1.80 -15.87
CA ALA A 57 -17.86 -1.24 -17.08
C ALA A 57 -17.36 -2.05 -18.29
N PRO A 58 -18.18 -2.24 -19.34
CA PRO A 58 -17.70 -2.81 -20.60
C PRO A 58 -16.51 -1.99 -21.10
N ILE A 59 -15.44 -2.68 -21.50
CA ILE A 59 -14.31 -2.03 -22.15
C ILE A 59 -14.80 -1.55 -23.52
N GLU A 60 -14.89 -0.22 -23.68
CA GLU A 60 -15.22 0.37 -24.96
C GLU A 60 -14.06 0.17 -25.92
N THR A 61 -14.34 -0.38 -27.11
CA THR A 61 -13.31 -0.66 -28.10
C THR A 61 -12.60 0.61 -28.57
N GLU A 62 -13.27 1.76 -28.55
CA GLU A 62 -12.68 3.06 -28.92
C GLU A 62 -11.61 3.53 -27.94
N GLU A 63 -11.81 3.36 -26.62
CA GLU A 63 -10.81 3.72 -25.61
C GLU A 63 -9.53 2.89 -25.78
N VAL A 64 -9.68 1.59 -26.04
CA VAL A 64 -8.55 0.68 -26.30
C VAL A 64 -7.85 1.08 -27.60
N LEU A 65 -8.59 1.39 -28.65
CA LEU A 65 -8.02 1.83 -29.92
C LEU A 65 -7.25 3.15 -29.78
N ALA A 66 -7.77 4.11 -29.01
CA ALA A 66 -7.07 5.36 -28.74
C ALA A 66 -5.75 5.12 -27.98
N GLN A 67 -5.75 4.23 -26.99
CA GLN A 67 -4.52 3.86 -26.26
C GLN A 67 -3.52 3.12 -27.16
N VAL A 68 -3.99 2.22 -28.03
CA VAL A 68 -3.15 1.52 -28.99
C VAL A 68 -2.54 2.51 -30.00
N GLU A 69 -3.29 3.53 -30.42
CA GLU A 69 -2.79 4.55 -31.33
C GLU A 69 -1.72 5.44 -30.67
N LEU A 70 -1.91 5.81 -29.39
CA LEU A 70 -0.88 6.49 -28.61
C LEU A 70 0.40 5.65 -28.50
N LEU A 71 0.27 4.35 -28.23
CA LEU A 71 1.41 3.43 -28.17
C LEU A 71 2.13 3.29 -29.51
N ARG A 72 1.41 3.35 -30.63
CA ARG A 72 2.02 3.34 -31.98
C ARG A 72 2.76 4.64 -32.28
N GLN A 73 2.27 5.77 -31.78
CA GLN A 73 2.96 7.06 -31.89
C GLN A 73 4.24 7.07 -31.05
N GLU A 74 4.19 6.51 -29.85
CA GLU A 74 5.33 6.43 -28.93
C GLU A 74 6.39 5.43 -29.43
N PHE A 75 5.96 4.28 -29.95
CA PHE A 75 6.83 3.23 -30.49
C PHE A 75 6.53 2.96 -31.96
N THR A 76 7.10 3.79 -32.81
CA THR A 76 6.89 3.78 -34.28
C THR A 76 7.37 2.50 -34.99
N SER A 77 8.10 1.63 -34.29
CA SER A 77 8.47 0.31 -34.81
C SER A 77 8.45 -0.76 -33.71
N PRO A 78 8.21 -2.03 -34.07
CA PRO A 78 8.33 -3.15 -33.13
C PRO A 78 9.71 -3.22 -32.47
N ALA A 79 10.77 -2.90 -33.21
CA ALA A 79 12.14 -2.88 -32.68
C ALA A 79 12.34 -1.77 -31.63
N ALA A 80 11.73 -0.59 -31.83
CA ALA A 80 11.75 0.50 -30.86
C ALA A 80 11.01 0.12 -29.57
N ALA A 81 9.84 -0.53 -29.68
CA ALA A 81 9.09 -1.04 -28.54
C ALA A 81 9.90 -2.06 -27.72
N LEU A 82 10.54 -3.03 -28.40
CA LEU A 82 11.40 -4.03 -27.74
C LEU A 82 12.59 -3.39 -27.04
N LYS A 83 13.24 -2.41 -27.68
CA LYS A 83 14.37 -1.70 -27.08
C LYS A 83 13.95 -0.89 -25.85
N ALA A 84 12.79 -0.24 -25.89
CA ALA A 84 12.25 0.49 -24.76
C ALA A 84 11.92 -0.44 -23.59
N GLN A 85 11.32 -1.59 -23.87
CA GLN A 85 11.07 -2.63 -22.88
C GLN A 85 12.37 -3.14 -22.25
N GLU A 86 13.40 -3.40 -23.07
CA GLU A 86 14.70 -3.85 -22.57
C GLU A 86 15.37 -2.78 -21.69
N GLN A 87 15.31 -1.51 -22.08
CA GLN A 87 15.84 -0.42 -21.26
C GLN A 87 15.10 -0.29 -19.93
N ALA A 88 13.76 -0.35 -19.95
CA ALA A 88 12.96 -0.33 -18.73
C ALA A 88 13.31 -1.52 -17.80
N ALA A 89 13.51 -2.71 -18.36
CA ALA A 89 13.94 -3.88 -17.60
C ALA A 89 15.33 -3.70 -16.98
N ARG A 90 16.29 -3.13 -17.72
CA ARG A 90 17.63 -2.81 -17.22
C ARG A 90 17.58 -1.79 -16.08
N ASP A 91 16.78 -0.73 -16.23
CA ASP A 91 16.65 0.32 -15.22
C ASP A 91 16.00 -0.22 -13.93
N VAL A 92 14.99 -1.07 -14.04
CA VAL A 92 14.38 -1.74 -12.88
C VAL A 92 15.38 -2.65 -12.19
N LYS A 93 16.14 -3.44 -12.96
CA LYS A 93 17.18 -4.32 -12.41
C LYS A 93 18.23 -3.51 -11.64
N GLN A 94 18.72 -2.41 -12.23
CA GLN A 94 19.69 -1.54 -11.56
C GLN A 94 19.14 -0.97 -10.25
N LYS A 95 17.88 -0.52 -10.23
CA LYS A 95 17.23 -0.01 -9.02
C LYS A 95 17.12 -1.07 -7.92
N ILE A 96 16.86 -2.32 -8.28
CA ILE A 96 16.80 -3.44 -7.34
C ILE A 96 18.20 -3.67 -6.74
N GLU A 97 19.24 -3.79 -7.58
CA GLU A 97 20.62 -4.00 -7.12
C GLU A 97 21.11 -2.87 -6.21
N ASP A 98 20.80 -1.61 -6.55
CA ASP A 98 21.18 -0.46 -5.72
C ASP A 98 20.43 -0.44 -4.37
N ALA A 99 19.14 -0.84 -4.38
CA ALA A 99 18.36 -0.95 -3.16
C ALA A 99 18.87 -2.08 -2.25
N GLU A 100 19.25 -3.22 -2.82
CA GLU A 100 19.84 -4.35 -2.09
C GLU A 100 21.18 -3.96 -1.46
N ARG A 101 22.06 -3.32 -2.23
CA ARG A 101 23.36 -2.83 -1.72
C ARG A 101 23.18 -1.89 -0.54
N LYS A 102 22.27 -0.92 -0.64
CA LYS A 102 21.97 0.02 0.45
C LYS A 102 21.43 -0.70 1.69
N ARG A 103 20.56 -1.71 1.50
CA ARG A 103 20.05 -2.51 2.61
C ARG A 103 21.18 -3.26 3.32
N GLU A 104 22.10 -3.86 2.56
CA GLU A 104 23.25 -4.57 3.12
C GLU A 104 24.19 -3.63 3.90
N GLU A 105 24.49 -2.45 3.35
CA GLU A 105 25.31 -1.42 4.03
C GLU A 105 24.68 -0.95 5.34
N VAL A 106 23.37 -0.67 5.33
CA VAL A 106 22.62 -0.28 6.53
C VAL A 106 22.63 -1.40 7.55
N GLN A 107 22.40 -2.65 7.13
CA GLN A 107 22.42 -3.79 8.05
C GLN A 107 23.80 -3.97 8.71
N LYS A 108 24.88 -3.85 7.93
CA LYS A 108 26.26 -3.89 8.47
C LYS A 108 26.51 -2.78 9.49
N ALA A 109 26.01 -1.57 9.23
CA ALA A 109 26.13 -0.44 10.16
C ALA A 109 25.36 -0.69 11.47
N ILE A 110 24.14 -1.24 11.37
CA ILE A 110 23.33 -1.63 12.53
C ILE A 110 24.06 -2.69 13.35
N ASP A 111 24.54 -3.76 12.72
CA ASP A 111 25.23 -4.86 13.41
C ASP A 111 26.50 -4.35 14.13
N LYS A 112 27.24 -3.44 13.49
CA LYS A 112 28.39 -2.79 14.11
C LYS A 112 27.98 -2.00 15.36
N LYS A 113 26.93 -1.18 15.27
CA LYS A 113 26.43 -0.37 16.40
C LYS A 113 25.87 -1.24 17.53
N VAL A 114 25.22 -2.35 17.21
CA VAL A 114 24.75 -3.32 18.20
C VAL A 114 25.93 -3.94 18.96
N LYS A 115 27.01 -4.30 18.26
CA LYS A 115 28.24 -4.83 18.89
C LYS A 115 28.89 -3.78 19.81
N GLU A 116 29.05 -2.54 19.34
CA GLU A 116 29.59 -1.43 20.13
C GLU A 116 28.77 -1.22 21.42
N ARG A 117 27.44 -1.07 21.30
CA ARG A 117 26.53 -0.91 22.44
C ARG A 117 26.61 -2.10 23.42
N ASN A 118 26.69 -3.34 22.93
CA ASN A 118 26.83 -4.51 23.79
C ASN A 118 28.12 -4.49 24.61
N MET A 119 29.22 -4.08 24.00
CA MET A 119 30.51 -3.96 24.68
C MET A 119 30.45 -2.85 25.74
N GLU A 120 29.93 -1.68 25.40
CA GLU A 120 29.76 -0.56 26.32
C GLU A 120 28.89 -0.96 27.52
N MET A 121 27.75 -1.63 27.28
CA MET A 121 26.88 -2.10 28.36
C MET A 121 27.58 -3.11 29.28
N LYS A 122 28.40 -4.00 28.72
CA LYS A 122 29.19 -4.94 29.53
C LYS A 122 30.23 -4.22 30.39
N VAL A 123 30.85 -3.17 29.88
CA VAL A 123 31.80 -2.33 30.63
C VAL A 123 31.08 -1.57 31.74
N LEU A 124 29.98 -0.87 31.42
CA LEU A 124 29.19 -0.12 32.39
C LEU A 124 28.66 -1.02 33.52
N SER A 125 28.17 -2.21 33.19
CA SER A 125 27.70 -3.18 34.19
C SER A 125 28.80 -3.59 35.17
N LYS A 126 30.04 -3.80 34.69
CA LYS A 126 31.19 -4.08 35.56
C LYS A 126 31.51 -2.91 36.47
N TYR A 127 31.54 -1.69 35.95
CA TYR A 127 31.79 -0.49 36.75
C TYR A 127 30.73 -0.27 37.83
N GLN A 128 29.45 -0.43 37.47
CA GLN A 128 28.36 -0.35 38.45
C GLN A 128 28.52 -1.41 39.54
N LYS A 129 28.82 -2.67 39.19
CA LYS A 129 29.02 -3.74 40.16
C LYS A 129 30.17 -3.46 41.13
N VAL A 130 31.28 -2.91 40.66
CA VAL A 130 32.39 -2.51 41.53
C VAL A 130 31.98 -1.34 42.42
N LYS A 131 31.36 -0.30 41.86
CA LYS A 131 30.91 0.88 42.62
C LYS A 131 29.87 0.56 43.69
N SER A 132 28.94 -0.36 43.44
CA SER A 132 28.00 -0.80 44.45
C SER A 132 28.60 -1.75 45.49
N SER A 133 29.77 -2.35 45.22
CA SER A 133 30.51 -3.15 46.20
C SER A 133 31.43 -2.29 47.09
N ASP A 134 31.89 -1.13 46.59
CA ASP A 134 32.79 -0.19 47.28
C ASP A 134 32.08 0.84 48.17
N ASN A 135 30.74 0.86 48.21
CA ASN A 135 29.99 1.65 49.19
C ASN A 135 29.82 0.81 50.48
N PRO A 136 30.53 1.10 51.58
CA PRO A 136 30.18 0.52 52.87
C PRO A 136 28.80 1.06 53.28
N ALA A 137 27.93 0.15 53.72
CA ALA A 137 26.64 0.48 54.32
C ALA A 137 26.79 1.31 55.60
#